data_AF-A0A3D3RL54-F1
#
_entry.id   AF-A0A3D3RL54-F1
#
_cell.length_a   1.000
_cell.length_b   1.000
_cell.length_c   1.000
_cell.angle_alpha   90.00
_cell.angle_beta   90.00
_cell.angle_gamma   90.00
#
_symmetry.space_group_name_H-M   'P 1'
#
loop_
_entity.id
_entity.type
_entity.pdbx_description
1 polymer ?
#
loop_
_entity_poly.entity_id
_entity_poly.type
_entity_poly.pdbx_seq_one_letter_code
_entity_poly.pdbx_strand_id
1 'polypeptide(L)'
;MENSLKGLLLAGGTVITCIIIGLGFYIAREARDTASAGSGQINRLNAEFMESDKIMYDGIDVSGSEVLNVINKFKNDELCIQVDTKKGGLASYIYADTTLTAKSKHSIKEAQELKG
;
A
#
# COMPACT_ATOMS: atom_id res chain seq x y z
N MET A 1 54.82 -19.93 -37.41
CA MET A 1 53.70 -20.56 -36.67
C MET A 1 53.46 -19.89 -35.31
N GLU A 2 54.48 -19.35 -34.64
CA GLU A 2 54.36 -18.70 -33.31
C GLU A 2 53.39 -17.50 -33.23
N ASN A 3 53.29 -16.67 -34.28
CA ASN A 3 52.38 -15.51 -34.26
C ASN A 3 50.90 -15.89 -34.40
N SER A 4 50.59 -16.98 -35.12
CA SER A 4 49.22 -17.48 -35.23
C SER A 4 48.71 -18.08 -33.93
N LEU A 5 49.60 -18.75 -33.18
CA LEU A 5 49.27 -19.35 -31.89
C LEU A 5 49.00 -18.27 -30.83
N LYS A 6 49.79 -17.20 -30.80
CA LYS A 6 49.58 -16.04 -29.92
C LYS A 6 48.28 -15.29 -30.25
N GLY A 7 47.96 -15.14 -31.54
CA GLY A 7 46.69 -14.53 -31.98
C GLY A 7 45.47 -15.37 -31.60
N LEU A 8 45.56 -16.69 -31.72
CA LEU A 8 44.50 -17.60 -31.31
C LEU A 8 44.27 -17.57 -29.78
N LEU A 9 45.35 -17.50 -29.00
CA LEU A 9 45.27 -17.39 -27.54
C LEU A 9 44.60 -16.07 -27.10
N LEU A 10 44.93 -14.97 -27.79
CA LEU A 10 44.31 -13.67 -27.56
C LEU A 10 42.80 -13.69 -27.87
N ALA A 11 42.42 -14.24 -29.02
CA ALA A 11 41.02 -14.34 -29.44
C ALA A 11 40.20 -15.20 -28.48
N GLY A 12 40.73 -16.35 -28.07
CA GLY A 12 40.10 -17.22 -27.07
C GLY A 12 39.87 -16.50 -25.74
N GLY A 13 40.86 -15.72 -25.27
CA GLY A 13 40.75 -14.91 -24.06
C GLY A 13 39.62 -13.89 -24.13
N THR A 14 39.54 -13.13 -25.23
CA THR A 14 38.48 -12.13 -25.41
C THR A 14 37.08 -12.74 -25.43
N VAL A 15 36.90 -13.88 -26.12
CA VAL A 15 35.60 -14.58 -26.17
C VAL A 15 35.15 -15.02 -24.77
N ILE A 16 36.07 -15.59 -23.98
CA ILE A 16 35.77 -16.02 -22.60
C ILE A 16 35.40 -14.81 -21.74
N THR A 17 36.13 -13.70 -21.84
CA THR A 17 35.81 -12.47 -21.10
C THR A 17 34.41 -11.94 -21.44
N CYS A 18 34.02 -11.94 -22.71
CA CYS A 18 32.68 -11.53 -23.13
C CYS A 18 31.57 -12.39 -22.51
N ILE A 19 31.78 -13.70 -22.40
CA ILE A 19 30.81 -14.62 -21.78
C ILE A 19 30.63 -14.31 -20.29
N ILE A 20 31.72 -14.10 -19.55
CA ILE A 20 31.66 -13.80 -18.11
C ILE A 20 30.94 -12.48 -17.86
N ILE A 21 31.25 -11.44 -18.64
CA ILE A 21 30.57 -10.13 -18.53
C ILE A 21 29.08 -10.28 -18.86
N GLY A 22 28.73 -11.03 -19.92
CA GLY A 22 27.33 -11.27 -20.30
C GLY A 22 26.53 -11.97 -19.20
N LEU A 23 27.08 -13.02 -18.59
CA LEU A 23 26.44 -13.72 -17.46
C LEU A 23 26.34 -12.84 -16.22
N GLY A 24 27.36 -12.02 -15.95
CA GLY A 24 27.33 -11.04 -14.85
C GLY A 24 26.20 -10.03 -15.03
N PHE A 25 26.03 -9.47 -16.23
CA PHE A 25 24.92 -8.57 -16.53
C PHE A 25 23.56 -9.25 -16.55
N TYR A 26 23.49 -10.52 -16.97
CA TYR A 26 22.25 -11.31 -16.95
C TYR A 26 21.76 -11.51 -15.51
N ILE A 27 22.63 -11.99 -14.62
CA ILE A 27 22.29 -12.18 -13.19
C ILE A 27 21.99 -10.84 -12.52
N ALA A 28 22.77 -9.79 -12.83
CA ALA A 28 22.52 -8.45 -12.29
C ALA A 28 21.17 -7.89 -12.78
N ARG A 29 20.74 -8.23 -13.99
CA ARG A 29 19.43 -7.86 -14.52
C ARG A 29 18.31 -8.65 -13.85
N GLU A 30 18.44 -9.97 -13.69
CA GLU A 30 17.45 -10.78 -12.95
C GLU A 30 17.33 -10.34 -11.48
N ALA A 31 18.45 -9.98 -10.84
CA ALA A 31 18.46 -9.41 -9.50
C ALA A 31 17.78 -8.04 -9.45
N ARG A 32 17.98 -7.19 -10.48
CA ARG A 32 17.29 -5.90 -10.59
C ARG A 32 15.79 -6.07 -10.85
N ASP A 33 15.40 -7.02 -11.70
CA ASP A 33 14.00 -7.32 -11.99
C ASP A 33 13.30 -7.89 -10.74
N THR A 34 14.00 -8.76 -9.99
CA THR A 34 13.55 -9.28 -8.69
C THR A 34 13.46 -8.18 -7.63
N ALA A 35 14.46 -7.30 -7.54
CA ALA A 35 14.44 -6.16 -6.61
C ALA A 35 13.33 -5.16 -6.96
N SER A 36 13.09 -4.91 -8.25
CA SER A 36 12.00 -4.05 -8.72
C SER A 36 10.63 -4.67 -8.40
N ALA A 37 10.48 -5.99 -8.53
CA ALA A 37 9.28 -6.70 -8.08
C ALA A 37 9.09 -6.65 -6.55
N GLY A 38 10.19 -6.72 -5.78
CA GLY A 38 10.18 -6.60 -4.32
C GLY A 38 9.76 -5.20 -3.84
N SER A 39 10.27 -4.13 -4.44
CA SER A 39 9.85 -2.75 -4.10
C SER A 39 8.38 -2.49 -4.43
N GLY A 40 7.86 -3.02 -5.55
CA GLY A 40 6.44 -2.94 -5.89
C GLY A 40 5.55 -3.69 -4.91
N GLN A 41 5.99 -4.87 -4.43
CA GLN A 41 5.29 -5.62 -3.40
C GLN A 41 5.32 -4.91 -2.03
N ILE A 42 6.43 -4.28 -1.64
CA ILE A 42 6.50 -3.52 -0.36
C ILE A 42 5.56 -2.30 -0.37
N ASN A 43 5.46 -1.61 -1.50
CA ASN A 43 4.54 -0.48 -1.61
C ASN A 43 3.07 -0.92 -1.56
N ARG A 44 2.76 -2.08 -2.15
CA ARG A 44 1.45 -2.73 -2.04
C ARG A 44 1.16 -3.20 -0.62
N LEU A 45 2.12 -3.81 0.07
CA LEU A 45 1.98 -4.24 1.46
C LEU A 45 1.79 -3.06 2.41
N ASN A 46 2.47 -1.93 2.21
CA ASN A 46 2.22 -0.70 2.98
C ASN A 46 0.80 -0.16 2.74
N ALA A 47 0.33 -0.15 1.49
CA ALA A 47 -1.04 0.26 1.18
C ALA A 47 -2.08 -0.67 1.85
N GLU A 48 -1.86 -1.98 1.79
CA GLU A 48 -2.75 -3.00 2.39
C GLU A 48 -2.76 -2.93 3.92
N PHE A 49 -1.64 -2.54 4.55
CA PHE A 49 -1.55 -2.31 5.99
C PHE A 49 -2.25 -1.00 6.41
N MET A 50 -2.10 0.07 5.62
CA MET A 50 -2.83 1.33 5.84
C MET A 50 -4.34 1.19 5.65
N GLU A 51 -4.78 0.26 4.80
CA GLU A 51 -6.19 -0.05 4.57
C GLU A 51 -6.75 -0.98 5.66
N SER A 52 -5.95 -1.93 6.18
CA SER A 52 -6.36 -2.84 7.26
C SER A 52 -6.79 -2.10 8.55
N ASP A 53 -6.11 -1.01 8.92
CA ASP A 53 -6.51 -0.16 10.07
C ASP A 53 -7.87 0.53 9.84
N LYS A 54 -8.27 0.74 8.58
CA LYS A 54 -9.56 1.35 8.21
C LYS A 54 -10.67 0.32 8.08
N ILE A 55 -10.36 -0.93 7.70
CA ILE A 55 -11.31 -2.04 7.56
C ILE A 55 -11.58 -2.75 8.90
N MET A 56 -10.75 -2.57 9.94
CA MET A 56 -10.95 -3.26 11.23
C MET A 56 -12.34 -3.00 11.86
N TYR A 57 -12.96 -1.87 11.55
CA TYR A 57 -14.30 -1.52 12.05
C TYR A 57 -15.43 -1.86 11.06
N ASP A 58 -15.11 -2.40 9.88
CA ASP A 58 -16.08 -2.80 8.88
C ASP A 58 -16.81 -4.08 9.31
N GLY A 59 -18.15 -4.01 9.38
CA GLY A 59 -19.00 -5.14 9.75
C GLY A 59 -19.02 -5.54 11.24
N ILE A 60 -18.38 -4.77 12.14
CA ILE A 60 -18.41 -5.04 13.59
C ILE A 60 -19.38 -4.08 14.30
N ASP A 61 -20.25 -4.62 15.16
CA ASP A 61 -21.07 -3.82 16.07
C ASP A 61 -20.16 -3.12 17.10
N VAL A 62 -20.00 -1.80 16.95
CA VAL A 62 -19.25 -0.96 17.88
C VAL A 62 -20.19 -0.11 18.73
N SER A 63 -19.79 0.15 19.98
CA SER A 63 -20.56 1.03 20.86
C SER A 63 -20.49 2.48 20.38
N GLY A 64 -21.55 3.26 20.60
CA GLY A 64 -21.56 4.68 20.23
C GLY A 64 -20.40 5.48 20.85
N SER A 65 -19.88 5.08 22.01
CA SER A 65 -18.68 5.66 22.61
C SER A 65 -17.39 5.40 21.84
N GLU A 66 -17.27 4.22 21.20
CA GLU A 66 -16.12 3.87 20.36
C GLU A 66 -16.15 4.70 19.07
N VAL A 67 -17.33 4.83 18.45
CA VAL A 67 -17.55 5.70 17.28
C VAL A 67 -17.12 7.14 17.60
N LEU A 68 -17.52 7.67 18.75
CA LEU A 68 -17.13 9.01 19.21
C LEU A 68 -15.61 9.14 19.39
N ASN A 69 -14.95 8.12 19.96
CA ASN A 69 -13.51 8.12 20.16
C ASN A 69 -12.75 8.11 18.83
N VAL A 70 -13.20 7.29 17.86
CA VAL A 70 -12.63 7.21 16.51
C VAL A 70 -12.82 8.52 15.76
N ILE A 71 -14.02 9.11 15.78
CA ILE A 71 -14.28 10.43 15.18
C ILE A 71 -13.35 11.50 15.76
N ASN A 72 -13.15 11.51 17.08
CA ASN A 72 -12.26 12.49 17.72
C ASN A 72 -10.79 12.27 17.40
N LYS A 73 -10.36 11.01 17.27
CA LYS A 73 -8.99 10.63 16.91
C LYS A 73 -8.65 11.10 15.49
N PHE A 74 -9.60 10.97 14.56
CA PHE A 74 -9.39 11.22 13.13
C PHE A 74 -10.01 12.52 12.60
N LYS A 75 -10.45 13.42 13.48
CA LYS A 75 -11.14 14.68 13.09
C LYS A 75 -10.37 15.60 12.14
N ASN A 76 -9.05 15.47 12.07
CA ASN A 76 -8.17 16.27 11.22
C ASN A 76 -7.70 15.50 9.97
N ASP A 77 -8.05 14.22 9.85
CA ASP A 77 -7.69 13.40 8.70
C ASP A 77 -8.76 13.49 7.60
N GLU A 78 -8.34 13.25 6.37
CA GLU A 78 -9.21 13.20 5.18
C GLU A 78 -9.86 11.81 5.07
N LEU A 79 -10.79 11.51 5.97
CA LEU A 79 -11.52 10.23 5.97
C LEU A 79 -13.01 10.38 6.32
N CYS A 80 -13.84 9.55 5.71
CA CYS A 80 -15.27 9.45 6.00
C CYS A 80 -15.53 8.23 6.90
N ILE A 81 -16.26 8.42 8.00
CA ILE A 81 -16.69 7.33 8.89
C ILE A 81 -18.18 7.14 8.71
N GLN A 82 -18.61 5.99 8.19
CA GLN A 82 -20.03 5.64 8.06
C GLN A 82 -20.42 4.65 9.14
N VAL A 83 -21.53 4.91 9.82
CA VAL A 83 -22.07 4.06 10.88
C VAL A 83 -23.51 3.73 10.56
N ASP A 84 -23.81 2.44 10.37
CA ASP A 84 -25.17 1.94 10.29
C ASP A 84 -25.75 1.80 11.70
N THR A 85 -26.87 2.47 11.94
CA THR A 85 -27.47 2.51 13.27
C THR A 85 -28.76 1.70 13.28
N LYS A 86 -29.00 0.92 14.34
CA LYS A 86 -30.21 0.09 14.50
C LYS A 86 -31.53 0.88 14.50
N LYS A 87 -31.46 2.21 14.64
CA LYS A 87 -32.62 3.12 14.47
C LYS A 87 -32.89 3.50 13.00
N GLY A 88 -32.20 2.88 12.04
CA GLY A 88 -32.53 2.95 10.61
C GLY A 88 -31.87 4.11 9.86
N GLY A 89 -30.68 4.55 10.28
CA GLY A 89 -29.97 5.64 9.61
C GLY A 89 -28.48 5.36 9.47
N LEU A 90 -28.00 5.40 8.23
CA LEU A 90 -26.58 5.54 7.91
C LEU A 90 -26.14 6.96 8.26
N ALA A 91 -25.33 7.09 9.31
CA ALA A 91 -24.74 8.36 9.71
C ALA A 91 -23.30 8.45 9.21
N SER A 92 -22.99 9.49 8.44
CA SER A 92 -21.63 9.76 7.97
C SER A 92 -21.00 10.86 8.82
N TYR A 93 -19.77 10.69 9.30
CA TYR A 93 -19.06 11.64 10.15
C TYR A 93 -17.74 12.07 9.48
N ILE A 94 -17.25 13.27 9.86
CA ILE A 94 -16.09 13.98 9.30
C ILE A 94 -16.35 14.49 7.88
N TYR A 95 -16.60 13.59 6.91
CA TYR A 95 -17.02 13.93 5.55
C TYR A 95 -18.38 13.34 5.22
N ALA A 96 -19.13 14.04 4.37
CA ALA A 96 -20.51 13.68 4.01
C ALA A 96 -20.59 12.39 3.19
N ASP A 97 -19.52 12.07 2.46
CA ASP A 97 -19.42 10.88 1.61
C ASP A 97 -17.95 10.49 1.41
N THR A 98 -17.74 9.31 0.83
CA THR A 98 -16.44 8.76 0.40
C THR A 98 -15.70 9.64 -0.60
N THR A 99 -16.38 10.62 -1.21
CA THR A 99 -15.81 11.57 -2.17
C THR A 99 -15.07 12.75 -1.50
N LEU A 100 -15.06 12.85 -0.17
CA LEU A 100 -14.33 13.84 0.65
C LEU A 100 -14.54 15.31 0.24
N THR A 101 -15.61 15.59 -0.52
CA THR A 101 -15.81 16.88 -1.20
C THR A 101 -16.56 17.89 -0.33
N ALA A 102 -17.26 17.40 0.70
CA ALA A 102 -18.00 18.20 1.65
C ALA A 102 -17.87 17.63 3.07
N LYS A 103 -17.65 18.49 4.06
CA LYS A 103 -17.68 18.09 5.47
C LYS A 103 -19.08 17.61 5.87
N SER A 104 -19.14 16.59 6.72
CA SER A 104 -20.44 16.06 7.16
C SER A 104 -21.23 17.09 7.98
N LYS A 105 -22.55 17.09 7.80
CA LYS A 105 -23.50 17.90 8.58
C LYS A 105 -23.98 17.20 9.86
N HIS A 106 -23.72 15.90 10.00
CA HIS A 106 -24.10 15.14 11.20
C HIS A 106 -23.24 15.57 12.38
N SER A 107 -23.90 16.02 13.44
CA SER A 107 -23.22 16.48 14.64
C SER A 107 -22.87 15.29 15.53
N ILE A 108 -21.71 15.34 16.18
CA ILE A 108 -21.23 14.34 17.15
C ILE A 108 -22.27 14.06 18.26
N LYS A 109 -23.19 15.01 18.50
CA LYS A 109 -24.32 14.85 19.44
C LYS A 109 -25.34 13.80 19.02
N GLU A 110 -25.60 13.61 17.72
CA GLU A 110 -26.56 12.62 17.23
C GLU A 110 -26.05 11.18 17.42
N ALA A 111 -24.72 10.98 17.37
CA ALA A 111 -24.08 9.70 17.72
C ALA A 111 -24.27 9.34 19.21
N GLN A 112 -24.44 10.36 20.07
CA GLN A 112 -24.53 10.22 21.52
C GLN A 112 -25.95 9.85 22.00
N GLU A 113 -26.99 10.14 21.20
CA GLU A 113 -28.40 9.84 21.49
C GLU A 113 -28.85 8.43 21.04
N LEU A 114 -27.93 7.65 20.46
CA LEU A 114 -28.12 6.25 20.11
C LEU A 114 -27.78 5.29 21.26
N LYS A 115 -27.89 5.76 22.52
CA LYS A 115 -28.04 4.86 23.66
C LYS A 115 -29.46 4.29 23.65
N GLY A 116 -29.60 3.10 23.07
CA GLY A 116 -30.74 2.21 23.22
C GLY A 116 -30.22 0.79 23.26
#